data_AF-A0A2E0CGD3-F1
#
_entry.id   AF-A0A2E0CGD3-F1
#
_cell.length_a   1.000
_cell.length_b   1.000
_cell.length_c   1.000
_cell.angle_alpha   90.00
_cell.angle_beta   90.00
_cell.angle_gamma   90.00
#
_symmetry.space_group_name_H-M   'P 1'
#
loop_
_entity.id
_entity.type
_entity.pdbx_description
1 polymer ?
#
loop_
_entity_poly.entity_id
_entity_poly.type
_entity_poly.pdbx_seq_one_letter_code
_entity_poly.pdbx_strand_id
1 'polypeptide(L)'
;MSKEEAVLEIDLNLITSFTITNPIDKISISKNGTIWEIVDNDTLNIKQRSIDMFFDKVLTVKKETLISKSKEKWGIYSVHDTNATHLSLFDNKNNILADFYIGQSKSNYANSYIRINDDQNVYLTSENIFYYINPNLNYWGENSSADSLMQNEM
;
A
#
# COMPACT_ATOMS: atom_id res chain seq x y z
N MET A 1 0.25 -26.63 -14.81
CA MET A 1 -0.66 -25.56 -14.36
C MET A 1 -0.16 -25.10 -13.01
N SER A 2 0.50 -23.94 -12.93
CA SER A 2 0.79 -23.30 -11.65
C SER A 2 -0.52 -22.78 -11.09
N LYS A 3 -0.80 -23.13 -9.83
CA LYS A 3 -1.97 -22.67 -9.09
C LYS A 3 -1.75 -21.18 -8.81
N GLU A 4 -2.52 -20.30 -9.45
CA GLU A 4 -2.54 -18.88 -9.09
C GLU A 4 -3.13 -18.78 -7.68
N GLU A 5 -2.34 -18.29 -6.73
CA GLU A 5 -2.76 -18.03 -5.36
C GLU A 5 -2.80 -16.52 -5.15
N ALA A 6 -3.87 -16.03 -4.53
CA ALA A 6 -3.96 -14.62 -4.12
C ALA A 6 -2.79 -14.27 -3.20
N VAL A 7 -2.31 -13.02 -3.26
CA VAL A 7 -1.32 -12.51 -2.27
C VAL A 7 -1.91 -12.50 -0.87
N LEU A 8 -3.24 -12.35 -0.79
CA LEU A 8 -4.00 -12.13 0.42
C LEU A 8 -5.10 -13.18 0.58
N GLU A 9 -5.05 -13.92 1.68
CA GLU A 9 -6.16 -14.75 2.18
C GLU A 9 -6.83 -14.06 3.39
N ILE A 10 -7.12 -12.76 3.26
CA ILE A 10 -7.79 -11.98 4.30
C ILE A 10 -9.17 -11.52 3.81
N ASP A 11 -10.14 -11.48 4.71
CA ASP A 11 -11.41 -10.80 4.46
C ASP A 11 -11.17 -9.29 4.48
N LEU A 12 -11.29 -8.65 3.30
CA LEU A 12 -11.05 -7.22 3.13
C LEU A 12 -11.97 -6.36 4.00
N ASN A 13 -13.13 -6.87 4.42
CA ASN A 13 -14.06 -6.16 5.30
C ASN A 13 -13.55 -6.01 6.73
N LEU A 14 -12.54 -6.80 7.13
CA LEU A 14 -11.92 -6.70 8.45
C LEU A 14 -10.93 -5.54 8.53
N ILE A 15 -10.45 -5.03 7.39
CA ILE A 15 -9.48 -3.94 7.35
C ILE A 15 -10.17 -2.65 7.77
N THR A 16 -9.72 -2.07 8.88
CA THR A 16 -10.21 -0.79 9.38
C THR A 16 -9.15 0.30 9.40
N SER A 17 -7.87 -0.07 9.28
CA SER A 17 -6.80 0.90 9.08
C SER A 17 -5.63 0.28 8.33
N PHE A 18 -4.82 1.14 7.73
CA PHE A 18 -3.57 0.73 7.12
C PHE A 18 -2.51 1.82 7.28
N THR A 19 -1.25 1.42 7.22
CA THR A 19 -0.11 2.31 7.25
C THR A 19 0.79 2.02 6.07
N ILE A 20 1.23 3.07 5.37
CA ILE A 20 2.23 2.99 4.32
C ILE A 20 3.43 3.80 4.79
N THR A 21 4.59 3.15 4.82
CA THR A 21 5.87 3.78 5.20
C THR A 21 6.90 3.50 4.13
N ASN A 22 7.65 4.50 3.71
CA ASN A 22 8.88 4.31 2.97
C ASN A 22 10.04 4.99 3.74
N PRO A 23 11.28 5.02 3.24
CA PRO A 23 12.40 5.63 3.97
C PRO A 23 12.28 7.14 4.24
N ILE A 24 11.33 7.83 3.62
CA ILE A 24 11.19 9.30 3.64
C ILE A 24 9.90 9.72 4.36
N ASP A 25 8.79 9.05 4.02
CA ASP A 25 7.44 9.46 4.39
C ASP A 25 6.66 8.30 5.00
N LYS A 26 5.64 8.68 5.78
CA LYS A 26 4.65 7.77 6.37
C LYS A 26 3.27 8.39 6.23
N ILE A 27 2.29 7.55 5.93
CA ILE A 27 0.87 7.89 6.09
C ILE A 27 0.14 6.77 6.82
N SER A 28 -0.80 7.17 7.65
CA SER A 28 -1.74 6.29 8.34
C SER A 28 -3.16 6.69 7.95
N ILE A 29 -3.98 5.71 7.57
CA ILE A 29 -5.37 5.93 7.18
C ILE A 29 -6.25 4.98 7.99
N SER A 30 -7.34 5.51 8.54
CA SER A 30 -8.25 4.78 9.42
C SER A 30 -9.70 5.02 9.04
N LYS A 31 -10.54 4.02 9.31
CA LYS A 31 -11.97 4.07 9.04
C LYS A 31 -12.72 4.54 10.28
N ASN A 32 -13.48 5.63 10.13
CA ASN A 32 -14.40 6.16 11.12
C ASN A 32 -15.85 5.93 10.64
N GLY A 33 -16.48 4.87 11.17
CA GLY A 33 -17.78 4.41 10.69
C GLY A 33 -17.70 3.90 9.24
N THR A 34 -18.24 4.67 8.29
CA THR A 34 -18.21 4.34 6.85
C THR A 34 -17.19 5.17 6.07
N ILE A 35 -16.56 6.15 6.70
CA ILE A 35 -15.68 7.12 6.03
C ILE A 35 -14.23 6.76 6.36
N TRP A 36 -13.34 6.90 5.38
CA TRP A 36 -11.90 6.79 5.59
C TRP A 36 -11.31 8.17 5.84
N GLU A 37 -10.37 8.26 6.77
CA GLU A 37 -9.76 9.52 7.22
C GLU A 37 -8.25 9.33 7.28
N ILE A 38 -7.51 10.40 6.99
CA ILE A 38 -6.06 10.43 7.18
C ILE A 38 -5.81 10.73 8.66
N VAL A 39 -5.07 9.84 9.32
CA VAL A 39 -4.73 10.02 10.74
C VAL A 39 -3.75 11.18 10.89
N ASP A 40 -3.92 11.98 11.94
CA ASP A 40 -3.14 13.18 12.24
C ASP A 40 -3.23 14.27 11.13
N ASN A 41 -4.29 14.26 10.32
CA ASN A 41 -4.58 15.31 9.35
C ASN A 41 -6.08 15.64 9.29
N ASP A 42 -6.45 16.79 9.87
CA ASP A 42 -7.85 17.23 9.92
C ASP A 42 -8.23 18.19 8.77
N THR A 43 -7.29 18.54 7.89
CA THR A 43 -7.50 19.57 6.86
C THR A 43 -7.86 19.01 5.50
N LEU A 44 -7.44 17.78 5.19
CA LEU A 44 -7.67 17.19 3.88
C LEU A 44 -8.85 16.22 3.93
N ASN A 45 -9.68 16.32 2.90
CA ASN A 45 -10.70 15.31 2.62
C ASN A 45 -10.07 14.15 1.87
N ILE A 46 -10.41 12.92 2.24
CA ILE A 46 -9.90 11.75 1.55
C ILE A 46 -10.45 11.68 0.13
N LYS A 47 -9.59 11.35 -0.83
CA LYS A 47 -9.96 11.03 -2.19
C LYS A 47 -10.50 9.60 -2.21
N GLN A 48 -11.82 9.46 -2.34
CA GLN A 48 -12.45 8.14 -2.43
C GLN A 48 -11.81 7.28 -3.54
N ARG A 49 -11.45 7.89 -4.68
CA ARG A 49 -10.74 7.20 -5.77
C ARG A 49 -9.42 6.58 -5.33
N SER A 50 -8.65 7.21 -4.45
CA SER A 50 -7.38 6.65 -3.97
C SER A 50 -7.62 5.42 -3.08
N ILE A 51 -8.67 5.44 -2.26
CA ILE A 51 -9.13 4.29 -1.49
C ILE A 51 -9.61 3.17 -2.41
N ASP A 52 -10.46 3.48 -3.39
CA ASP A 52 -11.00 2.49 -4.32
C ASP A 52 -9.86 1.82 -5.09
N MET A 53 -8.91 2.59 -5.64
CA MET A 53 -7.74 2.04 -6.33
C MET A 53 -6.86 1.19 -5.42
N PHE A 54 -6.72 1.55 -4.15
CA PHE A 54 -5.98 0.75 -3.18
C PHE A 54 -6.64 -0.61 -2.96
N PHE A 55 -7.94 -0.65 -2.69
CA PHE A 55 -8.66 -1.91 -2.52
C PHE A 55 -8.67 -2.73 -3.82
N ASP A 56 -8.96 -2.10 -4.95
CA ASP A 56 -9.15 -2.77 -6.24
C ASP A 56 -7.84 -3.23 -6.88
N LYS A 57 -6.71 -2.55 -6.65
CA LYS A 57 -5.42 -2.87 -7.27
C LYS A 57 -4.40 -3.46 -6.33
N VAL A 58 -4.32 -2.98 -5.10
CA VAL A 58 -3.29 -3.43 -4.16
C VAL A 58 -3.75 -4.69 -3.44
N LEU A 59 -4.97 -4.69 -2.92
CA LEU A 59 -5.44 -5.79 -2.06
C LEU A 59 -5.94 -7.02 -2.84
N THR A 60 -6.16 -6.88 -4.14
CA THR A 60 -6.57 -7.98 -5.03
C THR A 60 -5.40 -8.55 -5.87
N VAL A 61 -4.21 -7.96 -5.76
CA VAL A 61 -3.06 -8.34 -6.58
C VAL A 61 -2.67 -9.80 -6.34
N LYS A 62 -2.18 -10.49 -7.38
CA LYS A 62 -1.74 -11.88 -7.29
C LYS A 62 -0.22 -11.99 -7.27
N LYS A 63 0.30 -13.01 -6.58
CA LYS A 63 1.71 -13.42 -6.68
C LYS A 63 1.82 -14.36 -7.88
N GLU A 64 2.74 -14.07 -8.80
CA GLU A 64 2.89 -14.87 -10.01
C GLU A 64 4.19 -15.67 -9.99
N THR A 65 5.32 -14.98 -10.00
CA THR A 65 6.61 -15.61 -10.21
C THR A 65 7.47 -15.48 -8.96
N LEU A 66 7.94 -16.61 -8.44
CA LEU A 66 8.97 -16.62 -7.41
C LEU A 66 10.33 -16.20 -8.01
N ILE A 67 10.88 -15.09 -7.54
CA ILE A 67 12.12 -14.49 -8.05
C ILE A 67 13.34 -14.85 -7.20
N SER A 68 13.15 -14.95 -5.88
CA SER A 68 14.23 -15.27 -4.96
C SER A 68 13.70 -15.96 -3.73
N LYS A 69 14.50 -16.88 -3.17
CA LYS A 69 14.34 -17.46 -1.83
C LYS A 69 15.41 -16.99 -0.84
N SER A 70 16.30 -16.07 -1.27
CA SER A 70 17.45 -15.61 -0.49
C SER A 70 17.25 -14.21 0.05
N LYS A 71 17.36 -14.06 1.38
CA LYS A 71 17.31 -12.78 2.10
C LYS A 71 18.41 -11.81 1.67
N GLU A 72 19.58 -12.32 1.31
CA GLU A 72 20.72 -11.51 0.85
C GLU A 72 20.39 -10.70 -0.41
N LYS A 73 19.39 -11.15 -1.19
CA LYS A 73 18.95 -10.47 -2.41
C LYS A 73 17.84 -9.45 -2.19
N TRP A 74 17.29 -9.30 -0.97
CA TRP A 74 16.20 -8.35 -0.71
C TRP A 74 16.55 -6.92 -1.13
N GLY A 75 17.80 -6.48 -0.91
CA GLY A 75 18.27 -5.16 -1.33
C GLY A 75 18.26 -4.95 -2.84
N ILE A 76 18.49 -6.01 -3.64
CA ILE A 76 18.48 -5.94 -5.11
C ILE A 76 17.06 -5.62 -5.61
N TYR A 77 16.07 -6.23 -4.98
CA TYR A 77 14.65 -6.11 -5.33
C TYR A 77 13.91 -5.00 -4.57
N SER A 78 14.63 -4.21 -3.74
CA SER A 78 14.06 -3.16 -2.90
C SER A 78 12.91 -3.63 -2.00
N VAL A 79 13.04 -4.82 -1.41
CA VAL A 79 12.08 -5.41 -0.45
C VAL A 79 12.69 -5.59 0.95
N HIS A 80 13.81 -4.89 1.20
CA HIS A 80 14.47 -4.84 2.50
C HIS A 80 13.84 -3.73 3.36
N ASP A 81 13.81 -3.92 4.68
CA ASP A 81 13.12 -3.01 5.61
C ASP A 81 13.59 -1.55 5.51
N THR A 82 14.83 -1.34 5.05
CA THR A 82 15.46 -0.03 4.92
C THR A 82 15.21 0.67 3.58
N ASN A 83 14.67 -0.02 2.58
CA ASN A 83 14.52 0.52 1.23
C ASN A 83 13.21 0.13 0.50
N ALA A 84 12.35 -0.63 1.16
CA ALA A 84 11.03 -0.97 0.66
C ALA A 84 9.99 0.11 1.00
N THR A 85 8.88 0.10 0.26
CA THR A 85 7.63 0.63 0.77
C THR A 85 6.96 -0.47 1.60
N HIS A 86 6.83 -0.24 2.90
CA HIS A 86 6.17 -1.13 3.85
C HIS A 86 4.68 -0.78 3.96
N LEU A 87 3.81 -1.76 3.74
CA LEU A 87 2.36 -1.65 3.91
C LEU A 87 1.91 -2.61 5.02
N SER A 88 1.27 -2.07 6.06
CA SER A 88 0.67 -2.84 7.15
C SER A 88 -0.84 -2.63 7.16
N LEU A 89 -1.61 -3.71 7.29
CA LEU A 89 -3.07 -3.73 7.36
C LEU A 89 -3.53 -4.14 8.76
N PHE A 90 -4.55 -3.47 9.29
CA PHE A 90 -5.01 -3.71 10.66
C PHE A 90 -6.53 -3.88 10.76
N ASP A 91 -6.95 -4.66 11.75
CA ASP A 91 -8.34 -4.78 12.19
C ASP A 91 -8.75 -3.69 13.19
N ASN A 92 -10.02 -3.73 13.62
CA ASN A 92 -10.61 -2.75 14.53
C ASN A 92 -10.05 -2.80 15.97
N LYS A 93 -9.22 -3.79 16.28
CA LYS A 93 -8.51 -3.95 17.55
C LYS A 93 -7.02 -3.62 17.40
N ASN A 94 -6.60 -3.06 16.26
CA ASN A 94 -5.21 -2.81 15.88
C ASN A 94 -4.34 -4.08 15.79
N ASN A 95 -4.95 -5.26 15.56
CA ASN A 95 -4.16 -6.44 15.23
C ASN A 95 -3.71 -6.37 13.78
N ILE A 96 -2.47 -6.78 13.52
CA ILE A 96 -1.94 -6.88 12.16
C ILE A 96 -2.65 -8.02 11.44
N LEU A 97 -3.26 -7.71 10.30
CA LEU A 97 -3.85 -8.68 9.37
C LEU A 97 -2.83 -9.15 8.33
N ALA A 98 -1.97 -8.24 7.85
CA ALA A 98 -0.90 -8.55 6.92
C ALA A 98 0.15 -7.43 6.87
N ASP A 99 1.39 -7.80 6.58
CA ASP A 99 2.51 -6.91 6.30
C ASP A 99 3.13 -7.20 4.93
N PHE A 100 3.50 -6.16 4.21
CA PHE A 100 4.10 -6.25 2.87
C PHE A 100 5.29 -5.35 2.73
N TYR A 101 6.32 -5.86 2.07
CA TYR A 101 7.46 -5.07 1.61
C TYR A 101 7.44 -5.05 0.09
N ILE A 102 7.11 -3.88 -0.47
CA ILE A 102 6.95 -3.69 -1.90
C ILE A 102 8.13 -2.90 -2.45
N GLY A 103 8.76 -3.48 -3.48
CA GLY A 103 9.83 -2.86 -4.25
C GLY A 103 9.38 -2.57 -5.67
N GLN A 104 9.83 -1.44 -6.23
CA GLN A 104 9.63 -1.16 -7.64
C GLN A 104 10.54 -2.05 -8.49
N SER A 105 9.99 -2.65 -9.54
CA SER A 105 10.80 -3.40 -10.51
C SER A 105 11.68 -2.45 -11.33
N LYS A 106 12.99 -2.74 -11.36
CA LYS A 106 14.00 -1.94 -12.08
C LYS A 106 14.12 -2.25 -13.57
N SER A 107 13.65 -3.42 -14.00
CA SER A 107 13.82 -3.93 -15.37
C SER A 107 12.51 -4.07 -16.14
N ASN A 108 11.37 -4.20 -15.43
CA ASN A 108 10.05 -4.29 -16.03
C ASN A 108 9.04 -3.56 -15.15
N TYR A 109 8.63 -2.37 -15.57
CA TYR A 109 7.67 -1.54 -14.83
C TYR A 109 6.23 -2.08 -14.85
N ALA A 110 5.96 -3.22 -15.51
CA ALA A 110 4.64 -3.84 -15.52
C ALA A 110 4.29 -4.56 -14.20
N ASN A 111 5.27 -4.88 -13.37
CA ASN A 111 5.09 -5.65 -12.13
C ASN A 111 5.84 -5.01 -10.97
N SER A 112 5.46 -5.34 -9.75
CA SER A 112 6.17 -4.98 -8.52
C SER A 112 6.84 -6.22 -7.92
N TYR A 113 7.90 -6.02 -7.14
CA TYR A 113 8.43 -7.05 -6.25
C TYR A 113 7.71 -6.98 -4.92
N ILE A 114 7.35 -8.14 -4.37
CA ILE A 114 6.68 -8.21 -3.07
C ILE A 114 7.27 -9.31 -2.21
N ARG A 115 7.43 -8.99 -0.92
CA ARG A 115 7.63 -9.93 0.19
C ARG A 115 6.48 -9.75 1.17
N ILE A 116 5.97 -10.86 1.70
CA ILE A 116 4.75 -10.90 2.52
C ILE A 116 5.13 -11.43 3.90
N ASN A 117 4.74 -10.71 4.95
CA ASN A 117 5.03 -11.02 6.34
C ASN A 117 6.54 -11.37 6.53
N ASP A 118 6.82 -12.40 7.34
CA ASP A 118 8.16 -12.91 7.60
C ASP A 118 8.70 -13.90 6.54
N ASP A 119 8.03 -14.07 5.40
CA ASP A 119 8.52 -14.96 4.33
C ASP A 119 9.82 -14.41 3.73
N GLN A 120 10.82 -15.26 3.52
CA GLN A 120 12.06 -14.90 2.83
C GLN A 120 11.92 -14.76 1.32
N ASN A 121 10.84 -15.29 0.77
CA ASN A 121 10.60 -15.33 -0.66
C ASN A 121 10.22 -13.95 -1.22
N VAL A 122 10.68 -13.69 -2.44
CA VAL A 122 10.35 -12.50 -3.21
C VAL A 122 9.59 -12.94 -4.46
N TYR A 123 8.44 -12.33 -4.70
CA TYR A 123 7.58 -12.63 -5.84
C TYR A 123 7.44 -11.41 -6.75
N LEU A 124 7.15 -11.65 -8.04
CA LEU A 124 6.52 -10.65 -8.90
C LEU A 124 5.01 -10.67 -8.66
N THR A 125 4.42 -9.48 -8.61
CA THR A 125 2.97 -9.29 -8.63
C THR A 125 2.43 -9.36 -10.06
N SER A 126 1.14 -9.66 -10.24
CA SER A 126 0.47 -9.71 -11.54
C SER A 126 0.39 -8.37 -12.27
N GLU A 127 0.43 -7.27 -11.54
CA GLU A 127 0.51 -5.92 -12.08
C GLU A 127 1.35 -5.02 -11.17
N ASN A 128 1.72 -3.84 -11.66
CA ASN A 128 2.46 -2.87 -10.87
C ASN A 128 1.51 -2.14 -9.91
N ILE A 129 1.73 -2.36 -8.61
CA ILE A 129 0.94 -1.76 -7.54
C ILE A 129 1.67 -0.60 -6.84
N PHE A 130 2.95 -0.38 -7.16
CA PHE A 130 3.82 0.54 -6.45
C PHE A 130 3.28 1.98 -6.44
N TYR A 131 2.61 2.40 -7.51
CA TYR A 131 2.02 3.74 -7.63
C TYR A 131 0.74 3.94 -6.82
N TYR A 132 0.15 2.87 -6.29
CA TYR A 132 -1.06 2.91 -5.47
C TYR A 132 -0.77 2.87 -3.95
N ILE A 133 0.49 2.79 -3.57
CA ILE A 133 0.97 2.75 -2.19
C ILE A 133 1.91 3.93 -1.90
N ASN A 134 1.50 5.13 -2.27
CA ASN A 134 2.31 6.33 -2.09
C ASN A 134 2.04 6.95 -0.70
N PRO A 135 3.02 7.09 0.20
CA PRO A 135 2.82 7.71 1.51
C PRO A 135 2.65 9.25 1.46
N ASN A 136 2.72 9.88 0.29
CA ASN A 136 2.49 11.30 0.15
C ASN A 136 1.04 11.67 0.52
N LEU A 137 0.91 12.63 1.43
CA LEU A 137 -0.39 13.11 1.93
C LEU A 137 -1.34 13.56 0.81
N ASN A 138 -0.85 14.27 -0.21
CA ASN A 138 -1.67 14.80 -1.32
C ASN A 138 -2.10 13.72 -2.33
N TYR A 139 -1.50 12.52 -2.27
CA TYR A 139 -2.00 11.38 -3.04
C TYR A 139 -3.35 10.91 -2.49
N TRP A 140 -3.49 10.92 -1.16
CA TRP A 140 -4.67 10.44 -0.46
C TRP A 140 -5.69 11.54 -0.17
N GLY A 141 -5.23 12.75 0.08
CA GLY A 141 -6.06 13.88 0.47
C GLY A 141 -6.14 14.98 -0.58
N GLU A 142 -7.22 15.75 -0.54
CA GLU A 142 -7.36 17.05 -1.20
C GLU A 142 -8.00 18.08 -0.27
N ASN A 143 -7.65 19.35 -0.47
CA ASN A 143 -8.35 20.44 0.17
C ASN A 143 -9.82 20.42 -0.22
N SER A 144 -10.69 20.89 0.68
CA SER A 144 -12.09 21.07 0.32
C SER A 144 -12.20 22.05 -0.86
N SER A 145 -13.23 21.87 -1.68
CA SER A 145 -13.50 22.79 -2.80
C SER A 145 -13.74 24.22 -2.31
N ALA A 146 -14.23 24.40 -1.08
CA ALA A 146 -14.41 25.71 -0.45
C ALA A 146 -13.07 26.38 -0.11
N ASP A 147 -12.11 25.63 0.45
CA ASP A 147 -10.77 26.16 0.77
C ASP A 147 -9.97 26.50 -0.50
N SER A 148 -10.18 25.73 -1.56
CA SER A 148 -9.56 25.95 -2.87
C SER A 148 -10.03 27.25 -3.54
N LEU A 149 -11.27 27.66 -3.29
CA LEU A 149 -11.81 28.93 -3.80
C LEU A 149 -11.27 30.12 -3.00
N MET A 150 -11.11 29.99 -1.68
CA MET A 150 -10.57 31.06 -0.82
C MET A 150 -9.09 31.38 -1.09
N GLN A 151 -8.29 30.41 -1.53
CA GLN A 151 -6.87 30.62 -1.85
C GLN A 151 -6.64 31.27 -3.22
N ASN A 152 -7.60 31.20 -4.14
CA ASN A 152 -7.49 31.82 -5.47
C ASN A 152 -7.97 33.28 -5.51
N GLU A 153 -8.51 33.78 -4.39
CA GLU A 153 -8.98 35.16 -4.22
C GLU A 153 -8.02 36.04 -3.40
N MET A 154 -6.86 35.49 -3.00
CA MET A 154 -5.77 36.19 -2.29
C MET A 154 -4.55 36.38 -3.19
#